data_AF-A0A2U2SBN7-F1
#
_entry.id   AF-A0A2U2SBN7-F1
#
_cell.length_a   1.000
_cell.length_b   1.000
_cell.length_c   1.000
_cell.angle_alpha   90.00
_cell.angle_beta   90.00
_cell.angle_gamma   90.00
#
_symmetry.space_group_name_H-M   'P 1'
#
loop_
_entity.id
_entity.type
_entity.pdbx_description
1 polymer ?
#
loop_
_entity_poly.entity_id
_entity_poly.type
_entity_poly.pdbx_seq_one_letter_code
_entity_poly.pdbx_strand_id
1 'polypeptide(L)' 'MAQGRKGKLNYRCPRCLMREIDMDMLYDRERDEYYCLRCSFTGDEQEVLRLNAQFREKYRNRMVRITDF' A
#
# COMPACT_ATOMS: atom_id res chain seq x y z
N MET A 1 9.99 4.98 9.08
CA MET A 1 10.81 4.95 7.85
C MET A 1 11.42 3.57 7.78
N ALA A 2 10.91 2.68 6.91
CA ALA A 2 11.51 1.37 6.71
C ALA A 2 12.94 1.52 6.14
N GLN A 3 13.92 1.64 7.05
CA GLN A 3 15.34 1.51 6.77
C GLN A 3 15.63 0.03 6.54
N GLY A 4 15.32 -0.45 5.34
CA GLY A 4 15.26 -1.88 5.05
C GLY A 4 15.95 -2.27 3.74
N ARG A 5 17.24 -1.92 3.61
CA ARG A 5 18.18 -2.33 2.54
C ARG A 5 17.84 -1.82 1.12
N LYS A 6 18.88 -1.58 0.30
CA LYS A 6 18.73 -1.24 -1.13
C LYS A 6 18.05 -2.41 -1.84
N GLY A 7 16.80 -2.24 -2.25
CA GLY A 7 15.96 -3.27 -2.85
C GLY A 7 14.77 -2.68 -3.62
N LYS A 8 13.80 -3.53 -3.96
CA LYS A 8 12.54 -3.16 -4.64
C LYS A 8 11.81 -2.09 -3.82
N LEU A 9 11.12 -1.16 -4.50
CA LEU A 9 10.47 0.00 -3.86
C LEU A 9 9.46 -0.48 -2.79
N ASN A 10 9.50 0.12 -1.59
CA ASN A 10 8.58 -0.26 -0.51
C ASN A 10 7.16 0.21 -0.84
N TYR A 11 6.22 -0.73 -0.96
CA TYR A 11 4.80 -0.40 -1.07
C TYR A 11 4.20 -0.10 0.31
N ARG A 12 3.19 0.77 0.35
CA ARG A 12 2.33 0.91 1.53
C ARG A 12 1.27 -0.18 1.53
N CYS A 13 0.95 -0.73 2.70
CA CYS A 13 -0.03 -1.81 2.82
C CYS A 13 -1.43 -1.31 2.41
N PRO A 14 -2.06 -1.89 1.38
CA PRO A 14 -3.34 -1.40 0.89
C PRO A 14 -4.46 -1.58 1.93
N ARG A 15 -4.43 -2.65 2.74
CA ARG A 15 -5.42 -2.89 3.80
C ARG A 15 -5.28 -1.92 4.97
N CYS A 16 -4.06 -1.54 5.34
CA CYS A 16 -3.82 -0.50 6.33
C CYS A 16 -4.21 0.86 5.79
N LEU A 17 -3.88 1.16 4.54
CA LEU A 17 -4.18 2.43 3.90
C LEU A 17 -5.69 2.69 3.79
N MET A 18 -6.49 1.65 3.50
CA MET A 18 -7.96 1.71 3.55
C MET A 18 -8.52 2.11 4.93
N ARG A 19 -7.73 1.93 6.00
CA ARG A 19 -8.03 2.31 7.39
C ARG A 19 -7.28 3.58 7.80
N GLU A 20 -6.81 4.37 6.84
CA GLU A 20 -6.07 5.62 7.04
C GLU A 20 -4.74 5.45 7.79
N ILE A 21 -4.24 4.22 7.82
CA ILE A 21 -2.97 3.88 8.44
C ILE A 21 -1.90 3.81 7.35
N ASP A 22 -0.90 4.67 7.47
CA ASP A 22 0.30 4.57 6.65
C ASP A 22 1.28 3.54 7.25
N MET A 23 1.40 2.39 6.60
CA MET A 23 2.30 1.32 7.02
C MET A 23 3.12 0.83 5.84
N ASP A 24 4.45 0.86 5.98
CA ASP A 24 5.37 0.25 5.02
C ASP A 24 5.20 -1.28 5.03
N MET A 25 5.14 -1.90 3.85
CA MET A 25 5.30 -3.33 3.71
C MET A 25 6.77 -3.71 3.62
N LEU A 26 7.07 -4.91 4.06
CA LEU A 26 8.35 -5.55 3.88
C LEU A 26 8.27 -6.47 2.67
N TYR A 27 9.37 -6.57 1.92
CA TYR A 27 9.48 -7.43 0.76
C TYR A 27 10.37 -8.62 1.07
N ASP A 28 9.86 -9.82 0.84
CA ASP A 28 10.59 -11.07 0.91
C ASP A 28 11.10 -11.45 -0.48
N ARG A 29 12.43 -11.50 -0.64
CA ARG A 29 13.08 -11.85 -1.91
C ARG A 29 13.02 -13.34 -2.23
N GLU A 30 12.95 -14.20 -1.23
CA GLU A 30 12.93 -15.65 -1.42
C GLU A 30 11.56 -16.10 -1.94
N ARG A 31 10.51 -15.40 -1.51
CA ARG A 31 9.12 -15.69 -1.86
C ARG A 31 8.52 -14.76 -2.93
N ASP A 32 9.21 -13.66 -3.26
CA ASP A 32 8.71 -12.59 -4.13
C ASP A 32 7.36 -12.00 -3.66
N GLU A 33 7.20 -11.87 -2.35
CA GLU A 33 5.95 -11.43 -1.70
C GLU A 33 6.17 -10.21 -0.82
N TYR A 34 5.11 -9.42 -0.67
CA TYR A 34 5.02 -8.32 0.27
C TYR A 34 4.21 -8.72 1.48
N TYR A 35 4.69 -8.38 2.66
CA TYR A 35 3.96 -8.62 3.90
C TYR A 35 3.90 -7.37 4.79
N CYS A 36 2.77 -7.22 5.48
CA CYS A 36 2.52 -6.13 6.40
C CYS A 36 2.58 -6.64 7.85
N LEU A 37 3.48 -6.06 8.64
CA LEU A 37 3.63 -6.40 10.07
C LEU A 37 2.42 -6.01 10.92
N ARG A 38 1.58 -5.08 10.46
CA ARG A 38 0.46 -4.56 11.27
C ARG A 38 -0.82 -5.40 11.13
N CYS A 39 -1.18 -5.77 9.91
CA CYS A 39 -2.45 -6.45 9.63
C CYS A 39 -2.30 -7.87 9.11
N SER A 40 -1.08 -8.43 9.15
CA SER A 40 -0.73 -9.77 8.65
C SER A 40 -1.18 -10.01 7.22
N PHE A 41 -1.20 -8.96 6.40
CA PHE A 41 -1.46 -9.08 4.98
C PHE A 41 -0.20 -9.63 4.30
N THR A 42 -0.38 -10.59 3.40
CA THR A 42 0.67 -11.11 2.52
C THR A 42 0.10 -11.20 1.10
N GLY A 43 0.88 -10.81 0.10
CA GLY A 43 0.50 -10.93 -1.30
C GLY A 43 1.63 -10.56 -2.25
N ASP A 44 1.52 -11.00 -3.50
CA ASP A 44 2.44 -10.65 -4.57
C ASP A 44 2.29 -9.18 -5.00
N GLU A 45 3.16 -8.73 -5.91
CA GLU A 45 3.12 -7.36 -6.43
C GLU A 45 1.81 -7.04 -7.18
N GLN A 46 1.25 -8.01 -7.90
CA GLN A 46 0.03 -7.80 -8.70
C GLN A 46 -1.17 -7.54 -7.79
N GLU A 47 -1.31 -8.32 -6.72
CA GLU A 47 -2.37 -8.16 -5.73
C GLU A 47 -2.23 -6.83 -4.99
N VAL A 48 -1.00 -6.43 -4.64
CA VAL A 48 -0.73 -5.12 -4.04
C VAL A 48 -1.16 -3.98 -4.96
N LEU A 49 -0.80 -4.04 -6.25
CA LEU A 49 -1.18 -3.02 -7.23
C LEU A 49 -2.69 -2.98 -7.45
N ARG A 50 -3.35 -4.15 -7.54
CA ARG A 50 -4.80 -4.27 -7.69
C ARG A 50 -5.54 -3.62 -6.53
N LEU A 51 -5.16 -3.92 -5.29
CA LEU A 51 -5.79 -3.34 -4.09
C LEU A 51 -5.51 -1.83 -3.97
N ASN A 52 -4.31 -1.38 -4.36
CA ASN A 52 -4.00 0.05 -4.41
C ASN A 52 -4.83 0.78 -5.48
N ALA A 53 -5.10 0.16 -6.62
CA ALA A 53 -5.99 0.73 -7.65
C ALA A 53 -7.42 0.88 -7.10
N GLN A 54 -7.94 -0.16 -6.44
CA GLN A 54 -9.26 -0.12 -5.78
C GLN A 54 -9.35 0.99 -4.72
N PHE A 55 -8.29 1.21 -3.93
CA PHE A 55 -8.25 2.33 -2.99
C PHE A 55 -8.32 3.69 -3.68
N ARG A 56 -7.61 3.86 -4.82
CA ARG A 56 -7.62 5.11 -5.59
C ARG A 56 -8.99 5.44 -6.17
N GLU A 57 -9.78 4.44 -6.55
CA GLU A 57 -11.15 4.62 -7.05
C GLU A 57 -12.07 5.26 -6.00
N LYS A 58 -11.98 4.80 -4.74
CA LYS A 58 -12.76 5.36 -3.62
C LYS A 58 -12.48 6.86 -3.42
N TYR A 59 -11.22 7.27 -3.57
CA TYR A 59 -10.78 8.65 -3.38
C TYR A 59 -10.41 9.32 -4.72
N ARG A 60 -11.34 9.26 -5.69
CA ARG A 60 -11.15 9.81 -7.04
C ARG A 60 -10.80 11.30 -7.03
N ASN A 61 -11.44 12.07 -6.15
CA ASN A 61 -11.27 13.53 -6.05
C ASN A 61 -10.25 13.95 -4.97
N ARG A 62 -9.36 13.06 -4.51
CA ARG A 62 -8.40 13.35 -3.42
C ARG A 62 -7.50 14.56 -3.64
N MET A 63 -7.27 14.95 -4.90
CA MET A 63 -6.44 16.10 -5.27
C MET A 63 -7.28 17.36 -5.56
N VAL A 64 -8.61 17.25 -5.55
CA VAL A 64 -9.51 18.34 -5.92
C VAL A 64 -10.03 18.98 -4.65
N ARG A 65 -9.82 20.29 -4.53
CA ARG A 65 -10.46 21.10 -3.49
C ARG A 65 -11.86 21.50 -4.00
N ILE A 66 -12.90 21.00 -3.35
CA ILE A 66 -14.28 21.41 -3.65
C ILE A 66 -14.54 22.74 -2.95
N THR A 67 -14.90 23.76 -3.73
CA THR A 67 -15.13 25.14 -3.25
C THR A 67 -16.58 25.57 -3.28
N ASP A 68 -17.42 24.86 -4.03
CA ASP A 68 -18.83 25.19 -4.30
C ASP A 68 -19.72 24.01 -3.87
N PHE A 69 -20.82 24.29 -3.16
CA PHE A 69 -21.72 23.31 -2.52
C PHE A 69 -23.18 23.50 -2.94
#